data_AF-A0A9Q0IV19-F1
#
_entry.id   AF-A0A9Q0IV19-F1
#
_cell.length_a   1.000
_cell.length_b   1.000
_cell.length_c   1.000
_cell.angle_alpha   90.00
_cell.angle_beta   90.00
_cell.angle_gamma   90.00
#
_symmetry.space_group_name_H-M   'P 1'
#
loop_
_entity.id
_entity.type
_entity.pdbx_description
1 polymer ?
#
loop_
_entity_poly.entity_id
_entity_poly.type
_entity_poly.pdbx_seq_one_letter_code
_entity_poly.pdbx_strand_id
1 'polypeptide(L)'
;NNKICTDVTKSTSVDVLLTNLIRGHLLPSARIWMTTRPEAANQIPAECVDMVTEVRGFTDPQKKEYFMKRFKEEEMAIKIISHIKTSRSLYIMCYMPLF
;
A
#
# COMPACT_ATOMS: atom_id res chain seq x y z
N ASN A 1 17.73 -8.41 17.09
CA ASN A 1 17.55 -9.83 16.72
C ASN A 1 16.51 -10.46 17.60
N ASN A 2 15.39 -10.88 17.01
CA ASN A 2 14.30 -11.52 17.72
C ASN A 2 14.57 -13.01 17.92
N LYS A 3 14.04 -13.58 19.01
CA LYS A 3 14.18 -15.01 19.32
C LYS A 3 13.48 -15.84 18.23
N ILE A 4 14.07 -16.97 17.87
CA ILE A 4 13.42 -17.93 16.98
C ILE A 4 12.24 -18.57 17.72
N CYS A 5 11.08 -18.57 17.08
CA CYS A 5 9.89 -19.25 17.54
C CYS A 5 9.37 -20.12 16.40
N THR A 6 9.14 -21.41 16.66
CA THR A 6 8.61 -22.38 15.68
C THR A 6 7.32 -23.03 16.15
N ASP A 7 6.94 -22.81 17.42
CA ASP A 7 5.70 -23.34 18.01
C ASP A 7 4.59 -22.30 17.87
N VAL A 8 3.56 -22.66 17.09
CA VAL A 8 2.40 -21.80 16.82
C VAL A 8 1.51 -21.57 18.04
N THR A 9 1.60 -22.41 19.07
CA THR A 9 0.78 -22.30 20.30
C THR A 9 1.47 -21.48 21.39
N LYS A 10 2.76 -21.20 21.23
CA LYS A 10 3.56 -20.50 22.23
C LYS A 10 3.26 -19.00 22.22
N SER A 11 2.83 -18.48 23.38
CA SER A 11 2.67 -17.04 23.57
C SER A 11 4.02 -16.31 23.43
N THR A 12 4.02 -15.25 22.63
CA THR A 12 5.20 -14.42 22.36
C THR A 12 4.77 -12.98 22.08
N SER A 13 5.71 -12.03 22.11
CA SER A 13 5.44 -10.66 21.69
C SER A 13 5.18 -10.55 20.19
N VAL A 14 4.46 -9.50 19.78
CA VAL A 14 4.04 -9.27 18.39
C VAL A 14 5.24 -9.10 17.45
N ASP A 15 6.30 -8.42 17.88
CA ASP A 15 7.50 -8.21 17.08
C ASP A 15 8.24 -9.55 16.80
N VAL A 16 8.30 -10.44 17.79
CA VAL A 16 8.86 -11.79 17.62
C VAL A 16 7.97 -12.60 16.70
N LEU A 17 6.64 -12.54 16.85
CA LEU A 17 5.69 -13.24 15.99
C LEU A 17 5.85 -12.82 14.52
N LEU A 18 5.80 -11.51 14.22
CA LEU A 18 5.91 -10.98 12.87
C LEU A 18 7.26 -11.31 12.23
N THR A 19 8.36 -11.21 12.99
CA THR A 19 9.70 -11.53 12.48
C THR A 19 9.80 -13.02 12.10
N ASN A 20 9.24 -13.92 12.90
CA ASN A 20 9.30 -15.35 12.62
C ASN A 20 8.34 -15.78 11.49
N LEU A 21 7.22 -15.07 11.30
CA LEU A 21 6.36 -15.25 10.13
C LEU A 21 7.07 -14.79 8.84
N ILE A 22 7.65 -13.59 8.84
CA ILE A 22 8.36 -13.04 7.66
C ILE A 22 9.56 -13.91 7.28
N ARG A 23 10.28 -14.46 8.27
CA ARG A 23 11.41 -15.37 8.05
C ARG A 23 11.01 -16.83 7.77
N GLY A 24 9.73 -17.16 7.78
CA GLY A 24 9.23 -18.52 7.54
C GLY A 24 9.51 -19.54 8.65
N HIS A 25 9.93 -19.11 9.85
CA HIS A 25 10.08 -20.00 11.01
C HIS A 25 8.72 -20.44 11.58
N LEU A 26 7.70 -19.61 11.40
CA LEU A 26 6.30 -19.96 11.66
C LEU A 26 5.55 -20.01 10.33
N LEU A 27 4.72 -21.04 10.17
CA LEU A 27 3.87 -21.23 9.00
C LEU A 27 4.66 -21.12 7.67
N PRO A 28 5.68 -21.97 7.44
CA PRO A 28 6.61 -21.83 6.30
C PRO A 28 5.93 -21.88 4.92
N SER A 29 4.74 -22.45 4.83
CA SER A 29 3.96 -22.53 3.59
C SER A 29 3.00 -21.35 3.38
N ALA A 30 2.89 -20.44 4.36
CA ALA A 30 2.01 -19.28 4.25
C ALA A 30 2.61 -18.24 3.30
N ARG A 31 1.75 -17.56 2.54
CA ARG A 31 2.12 -16.41 1.73
C ARG A 31 1.70 -15.14 2.46
N ILE A 32 2.64 -14.23 2.64
CA ILE A 32 2.42 -12.98 3.38
C ILE A 32 2.45 -11.82 2.40
N TRP A 33 1.37 -11.05 2.36
CA TRP A 33 1.33 -9.77 1.65
C TRP A 33 1.43 -8.64 2.66
N MET A 34 2.42 -7.76 2.49
CA MET A 34 2.64 -6.60 3.35
C MET A 34 2.45 -5.32 2.57
N THR A 35 1.86 -4.31 3.20
CA THR A 35 1.86 -2.94 2.73
C THR A 35 2.69 -2.10 3.69
N THR A 36 3.60 -1.30 3.15
CA THR A 36 4.50 -0.49 3.97
C THR A 36 5.02 0.69 3.16
N ARG A 37 5.60 1.67 3.86
CA ARG A 37 6.33 2.76 3.20
C ARG A 37 7.65 2.22 2.62
N PRO A 38 8.15 2.77 1.50
CA PRO A 38 9.39 2.28 0.89
C PRO A 38 10.57 2.19 1.87
N GLU A 39 10.71 3.15 2.78
CA GLU A 39 11.80 3.20 3.74
C GLU A 39 11.79 2.02 4.72
N ALA A 40 10.60 1.54 5.10
CA ALA A 40 10.45 0.38 5.98
C ALA A 40 10.55 -0.94 5.19
N ALA A 41 10.11 -0.97 3.92
CA ALA A 41 10.32 -2.13 3.06
C ALA A 41 11.83 -2.46 2.92
N ASN A 42 12.67 -1.43 2.79
CA ASN A 42 14.12 -1.58 2.64
C ASN A 42 14.82 -2.16 3.89
N GLN A 43 14.13 -2.26 5.02
CA GLN A 43 14.66 -2.90 6.24
C GLN A 43 14.39 -4.41 6.28
N ILE A 44 13.54 -4.92 5.38
CA ILE A 44 13.25 -6.34 5.27
C ILE A 44 14.42 -7.01 4.53
N PRO A 45 15.00 -8.09 5.08
CA PRO A 45 16.06 -8.81 4.38
C PRO A 45 15.57 -9.31 3.01
N ALA A 46 16.39 -9.12 1.97
CA ALA A 46 16.01 -9.42 0.59
C ALA A 46 15.66 -10.91 0.39
N GLU A 47 16.28 -11.80 1.16
CA GLU A 47 15.99 -13.23 1.16
C GLU A 47 14.59 -13.59 1.65
N CYS A 48 13.89 -12.66 2.33
CA CYS A 48 12.51 -12.83 2.80
C CYS A 48 11.48 -12.25 1.83
N VAL A 49 11.89 -11.76 0.65
CA VAL A 49 11.01 -11.02 -0.27
C VAL A 49 11.04 -11.66 -1.66
N ASP A 50 9.93 -12.28 -2.03
CA ASP A 50 9.77 -12.87 -3.37
C ASP A 50 9.37 -11.83 -4.44
N MET A 51 8.55 -10.85 -4.06
CA MET A 51 7.99 -9.86 -5.00
C MET A 51 7.77 -8.51 -4.31
N VAL A 52 8.06 -7.43 -5.05
CA VAL A 52 7.79 -6.05 -4.63
C VAL A 52 6.92 -5.37 -5.67
N THR A 53 5.85 -4.74 -5.20
CA THR A 53 4.96 -3.91 -6.03
C THR A 53 4.90 -2.50 -5.44
N GLU A 54 5.34 -1.51 -6.19
CA GLU A 54 5.23 -0.09 -5.82
C GLU A 54 3.87 0.47 -6.26
N VAL A 55 3.07 0.96 -5.31
CA VAL A 55 1.82 1.65 -5.62
C VAL A 55 2.11 3.14 -5.82
N ARG A 56 2.16 3.57 -7.08
CA ARG A 56 2.65 4.92 -7.44
C ARG A 56 1.57 6.00 -7.44
N GLY A 57 0.29 5.66 -7.59
CA GLY A 57 -0.81 6.63 -7.66
C GLY A 57 -1.63 6.53 -8.95
N PHE A 58 -2.40 7.57 -9.26
CA PHE A 58 -3.30 7.63 -10.40
C PHE A 58 -2.67 8.22 -11.66
N THR A 59 -2.79 7.50 -12.77
CA THR A 59 -2.64 8.08 -14.11
C THR A 59 -3.77 9.08 -14.41
N ASP A 60 -3.60 9.96 -15.39
CA ASP A 60 -4.63 10.95 -15.73
C ASP A 60 -6.01 10.34 -16.11
N PRO A 61 -6.09 9.21 -16.83
CA PRO A 61 -7.35 8.49 -17.03
C PRO A 61 -7.97 8.00 -15.71
N GLN A 62 -7.15 7.46 -14.80
CA GLN A 62 -7.61 6.97 -13.49
C GLN A 62 -8.08 8.11 -12.58
N LYS A 63 -7.45 9.30 -12.65
CA LYS A 63 -7.95 10.50 -11.95
C LYS A 63 -9.37 10.84 -12.41
N LYS A 64 -9.59 10.87 -13.73
CA LYS A 64 -10.93 11.14 -14.29
C LYS A 64 -11.92 10.08 -13.82
N GLU A 65 -11.57 8.80 -13.92
CA GLU A 65 -12.42 7.71 -13.47
C GLU A 65 -12.78 7.81 -11.98
N TYR A 66 -11.79 8.13 -11.13
CA TYR A 66 -11.99 8.32 -9.70
C TYR A 66 -13.03 9.41 -9.41
N PHE A 67 -12.86 10.60 -9.99
CA PHE A 67 -13.81 11.70 -9.78
C PHE A 67 -15.20 11.38 -10.35
N MET A 68 -15.29 10.73 -11.51
CA MET A 68 -16.57 10.32 -12.08
C MET A 68 -17.29 9.30 -11.20
N LYS A 69 -16.58 8.37 -10.56
CA LYS A 69 -17.16 7.39 -9.63
C LYS A 69 -17.48 7.98 -8.25
N ARG A 70 -16.80 9.05 -7.86
CA ARG A 70 -16.89 9.65 -6.52
C ARG A 70 -18.17 10.46 -6.31
N PHE A 71 -18.70 11.06 -7.37
CA PHE A 71 -19.90 11.90 -7.35
C PHE A 71 -21.05 11.20 -8.07
N LYS A 72 -22.26 11.29 -7.51
CA LYS A 72 -23.47 10.66 -8.09
C LYS A 72 -23.93 11.39 -9.36
N GLU A 73 -23.79 12.71 -9.38
CA GLU A 73 -24.20 13.55 -10.49
C GLU A 73 -23.03 13.76 -11.44
N GLU A 74 -23.16 13.28 -12.67
CA GLU A 74 -22.13 13.35 -13.70
C GLU A 74 -21.73 14.80 -14.02
N GLU A 75 -22.70 15.71 -14.13
CA GLU A 75 -22.41 17.13 -14.39
C GLU A 75 -21.56 17.77 -13.28
N MET A 76 -21.80 17.39 -12.03
CA MET A 76 -21.03 17.87 -10.89
C MET A 76 -19.58 17.36 -10.96
N ALA A 77 -19.40 16.08 -11.26
CA ALA A 77 -18.07 15.49 -11.45
C ALA A 77 -17.29 16.22 -12.56
N ILE A 78 -17.94 16.46 -13.71
CA ILE A 78 -17.33 17.15 -14.85
C ILE A 78 -16.91 18.58 -14.47
N LYS A 79 -17.76 19.34 -13.75
CA LYS A 79 -17.42 20.69 -13.28
C LYS A 79 -16.27 20.68 -12.29
N ILE A 80 -16.22 19.73 -11.36
CA ILE A 80 -15.11 19.61 -10.40
C ILE A 80 -13.81 19.30 -11.14
N ILE A 81 -13.81 18.34 -12.06
CA ILE A 81 -12.63 17.99 -12.85
C ILE A 81 -12.15 19.21 -13.66
N SER A 82 -13.06 19.99 -14.25
CA SER A 82 -12.68 21.19 -15.01
C SER A 82 -12.02 22.24 -14.11
N HIS A 83 -12.58 22.51 -12.93
CA HIS A 83 -12.00 23.42 -11.94
C HIS A 83 -10.65 22.94 -11.40
N ILE A 84 -10.49 21.65 -11.12
CA ILE A 84 -9.19 21.10 -10.69
C ILE A 84 -8.13 21.30 -11.77
N LYS A 85 -8.49 21.11 -13.04
CA LYS A 85 -7.57 21.27 -14.17
C LYS A 85 -7.12 22.72 -14.41
N THR A 86 -7.87 23.73 -13.94
CA THR A 86 -7.42 25.13 -14.06
C THR A 86 -6.22 25.42 -13.14
N SER A 87 -6.07 24.65 -12.06
CA SER A 87 -4.93 24.73 -11.14
C SER A 87 -3.96 23.58 -11.39
N ARG A 88 -2.82 23.88 -12.02
CA ARG A 88 -1.78 22.89 -12.29
C ARG A 88 -1.29 22.19 -11.01
N SER A 89 -1.13 22.92 -9.92
CA SER A 89 -0.69 22.36 -8.64
C SER A 89 -1.71 21.37 -8.09
N LEU A 90 -2.99 21.73 -8.08
CA LEU A 90 -4.07 20.85 -7.61
C LEU A 90 -4.18 19.59 -8.48
N TYR A 91 -4.12 19.74 -9.80
CA TYR A 91 -4.19 18.60 -10.72
C TYR A 91 -3.02 17.61 -10.58
N ILE A 92 -1.82 18.12 -10.24
CA ILE A 92 -0.65 17.28 -9.92
C ILE A 92 -0.84 16.57 -8.58
N MET A 93 -1.36 17.25 -7.55
CA MET A 93 -1.60 16.63 -6.24
C MET A 93 -2.56 15.44 -6.32
N CYS A 94 -3.59 15.50 -7.17
CA CYS A 94 -4.53 14.40 -7.41
C CYS A 94 -3.89 13.15 -8.05
N TYR A 95 -2.57 13.15 -8.30
CA TYR A 95 -1.83 11.91 -8.56
C TYR A 95 -1.91 10.94 -7.38
N MET A 96 -1.95 11.45 -6.15
CA MET A 96 -2.12 10.64 -4.95
C MET A 96 -3.59 10.66 -4.51
N PRO A 97 -4.27 9.52 -4.34
CA PRO A 97 -5.72 9.43 -4.05
C PRO A 97 -6.14 9.99 -2.69
N LEU A 98 -5.19 10.46 -1.88
CA LEU A 98 -5.43 11.08 -0.59
C LEU A 98 -5.80 12.57 -0.71
N PHE A 99 -5.43 13.20 -1.83
CA PHE A 99 -5.70 14.60 -2.17
C PHE A 99 -6.74 14.71 -3.29
#